data_AF-A0AB74ERD9-F1
#
_entry.id   AF-A0AB74ERD9-F1
#
_cell.length_a   1.000
_cell.length_b   1.000
_cell.length_c   1.000
_cell.angle_alpha   90.00
_cell.angle_beta   90.00
_cell.angle_gamma   90.00
#
_symmetry.space_group_name_H-M   'P 1'
#
loop_
_entity.id
_entity.type
_entity.pdbx_description
1 polymer ?
#
loop_
_entity_poly.entity_id
_entity_poly.type
_entity_poly.pdbx_seq_one_letter_code
_entity_poly.pdbx_strand_id
1 'polypeptide(L)'
;MAAITKCLHQVHETQVESVKQLIARFDRLIDESDKQIDNHTRTHFDGKAQVAEQIKGIGSITTATLMAMLPELGRLSHKRIAGLVGIAPHPRESGETKFKSRCFGGRSAVRKALYMAAAAATRFEPLIRDFHQRLLYSELTKTGTALPRPGPKGTIP
;
A
#
# COMPACT_ATOMS: atom_id res chain seq x y z
N MET A 1 5.22 -6.68 -18.63
CA MET A 1 5.34 -7.28 -19.98
C MET A 1 5.68 -6.27 -21.07
N ALA A 2 4.92 -5.17 -21.26
CA ALA A 2 5.18 -4.20 -22.35
C ALA A 2 6.57 -3.51 -22.34
N ALA A 3 7.15 -3.23 -21.17
CA ALA A 3 8.48 -2.60 -21.08
C ALA A 3 9.64 -3.55 -21.47
N ILE A 4 9.50 -4.85 -21.19
CA ILE A 4 10.52 -5.88 -21.45
C ILE A 4 10.57 -6.21 -22.94
N THR A 5 9.40 -6.26 -23.61
CA THR A 5 9.30 -6.45 -25.07
C THR A 5 10.06 -5.36 -25.85
N LYS A 6 10.11 -4.12 -25.34
CA LYS A 6 10.85 -3.02 -25.99
C LYS A 6 12.36 -3.24 -25.96
N CYS A 7 12.91 -3.73 -24.85
CA CYS A 7 14.35 -4.00 -24.74
C CYS A 7 14.77 -5.26 -25.52
N LEU A 8 13.92 -6.28 -25.63
CA LEU A 8 14.21 -7.48 -26.41
C LEU A 8 14.42 -7.22 -27.91
N HIS A 9 13.75 -6.21 -28.49
CA HIS A 9 13.97 -5.78 -29.87
C HIS A 9 15.28 -5.00 -30.09
N GLN A 10 15.92 -4.50 -29.02
CA GLN A 10 17.20 -3.81 -29.09
C GLN A 10 18.40 -4.76 -28.91
N VAL A 11 18.15 -6.01 -28.53
CA VAL A 11 19.19 -7.03 -28.32
C VAL A 11 19.46 -7.73 -29.66
N HIS A 12 20.73 -7.97 -29.95
CA HIS A 12 21.15 -8.73 -31.12
C HIS A 12 20.57 -10.15 -31.10
N GLU A 13 20.06 -10.66 -32.24
CA GLU A 13 19.27 -11.90 -32.34
C GLU A 13 19.93 -13.12 -31.67
N THR A 14 21.26 -13.20 -31.71
CA THR A 14 22.04 -14.30 -31.09
C THR A 14 21.96 -14.35 -29.55
N GLN A 15 21.60 -13.24 -28.90
CA GLN A 15 21.56 -13.12 -27.42
C GLN A 15 20.15 -13.14 -26.85
N VAL A 16 19.12 -13.04 -27.71
CA VAL A 16 17.71 -12.98 -27.30
C VAL A 16 17.32 -14.20 -26.48
N GLU A 17 17.78 -15.39 -26.87
CA GLU A 17 17.45 -16.64 -26.17
C GLU A 17 18.09 -16.70 -24.77
N SER A 18 19.36 -16.27 -24.66
CA SER A 18 20.06 -16.17 -23.37
C SER A 18 19.36 -15.20 -22.42
N VAL A 19 18.93 -14.04 -22.91
CA VAL A 19 18.20 -13.04 -22.11
C VAL A 19 16.84 -13.58 -21.66
N LYS A 20 16.09 -14.27 -22.52
CA LYS A 20 14.82 -14.91 -22.14
C LYS A 20 15.00 -15.94 -21.03
N GLN A 21 16.04 -16.77 -21.13
CA GLN A 21 16.37 -17.75 -20.09
C GLN A 21 16.72 -17.09 -18.76
N LEU A 22 17.45 -15.98 -18.78
CA LEU A 22 17.76 -15.21 -17.57
C LEU A 22 16.51 -14.60 -16.93
N ILE A 23 15.61 -14.02 -17.72
CA ILE A 23 14.34 -13.49 -17.21
C ILE A 23 13.53 -14.60 -16.55
N ALA A 24 13.35 -15.74 -17.24
CA ALA A 24 12.62 -16.87 -16.70
C ALA A 24 13.26 -17.43 -15.42
N ARG A 25 14.60 -17.37 -15.30
CA ARG A 25 15.31 -17.75 -14.09
C ARG A 25 15.05 -16.76 -12.94
N PHE A 26 15.11 -15.46 -13.20
CA PHE A 26 14.84 -14.46 -12.17
C PHE A 26 13.37 -14.50 -11.71
N ASP A 27 12.43 -14.71 -12.63
CA ASP A 27 11.01 -14.88 -12.28
C ASP A 27 10.83 -16.05 -11.30
N ARG A 28 11.46 -17.21 -11.56
CA ARG A 28 11.42 -18.36 -10.63
C ARG A 28 12.05 -18.04 -9.28
N LEU A 29 13.14 -17.27 -9.24
CA LEU A 29 13.80 -16.89 -7.99
C LEU A 29 12.96 -15.92 -7.17
N ILE A 30 12.22 -15.02 -7.83
CA ILE A 30 11.26 -14.12 -7.18
C ILE A 30 10.12 -14.95 -6.60
N ASP A 31 9.53 -15.85 -7.39
CA ASP A 31 8.43 -16.72 -6.92
C ASP A 31 8.83 -17.56 -5.70
N GLU A 32 10.05 -18.09 -5.69
CA GLU A 32 10.57 -18.85 -4.56
C GLU A 32 10.78 -17.97 -3.32
N SER A 33 11.32 -16.76 -3.51
CA SER A 33 11.50 -15.81 -2.41
C SER A 33 10.16 -15.36 -1.82
N ASP A 34 9.15 -15.11 -2.66
CA ASP A 34 7.81 -14.73 -2.24
C ASP A 34 7.17 -15.85 -1.41
N LYS A 35 7.31 -17.12 -1.81
CA LYS A 35 6.85 -18.27 -1.01
C LYS A 35 7.55 -18.36 0.34
N GLN A 36 8.84 -18.08 0.40
CA GLN A 36 9.59 -18.08 1.66
C GLN A 36 9.11 -16.97 2.60
N ILE A 37 8.86 -15.77 2.06
CA ILE A 37 8.31 -14.64 2.81
C ILE A 37 6.92 -14.97 3.34
N ASP A 38 6.04 -15.53 2.50
CA ASP A 38 4.68 -15.89 2.90
C ASP A 38 4.67 -16.96 4.00
N ASN A 39 5.50 -18.00 3.86
CA ASN A 39 5.64 -19.04 4.87
C ASN A 39 6.12 -18.46 6.20
N HIS A 40 7.17 -17.63 6.18
CA HIS A 40 7.72 -17.00 7.38
C HIS A 40 6.71 -16.05 8.06
N THR A 41 5.95 -15.30 7.25
CA THR A 41 4.94 -14.36 7.75
C THR A 41 3.77 -15.08 8.43
N ARG A 42 3.40 -16.27 7.96
CA ARG A 42 2.31 -17.05 8.55
C ARG A 42 2.70 -17.76 9.85
N THR A 43 3.95 -18.16 10.01
CA THR A 43 4.42 -18.91 11.19
C THR A 43 4.85 -18.04 12.37
N HIS A 44 5.46 -16.88 12.14
CA HIS A 44 6.16 -16.15 13.22
C HIS A 44 5.39 -14.98 13.87
N PHE A 45 4.18 -14.65 13.39
CA PHE A 45 3.48 -13.42 13.78
C PHE A 45 2.14 -13.64 14.52
N ASP A 46 1.98 -14.76 15.23
CA ASP A 46 0.88 -15.02 16.17
C ASP A 46 -0.54 -14.74 15.61
N GLY A 47 -0.82 -15.10 14.35
CA GLY A 47 -2.15 -14.87 13.78
C GLY A 47 -2.38 -13.46 13.22
N LYS A 48 -1.49 -12.49 13.48
CA LYS A 48 -1.67 -11.08 13.07
C LYS A 48 -1.67 -10.92 11.56
N ALA A 49 -0.89 -11.73 10.85
CA ALA A 49 -0.87 -11.77 9.39
C ALA A 49 -2.23 -12.20 8.83
N GLN A 50 -2.82 -13.24 9.40
CA GLN A 50 -4.12 -13.77 8.98
C GLN A 50 -5.25 -12.76 9.20
N VAL A 51 -5.22 -12.04 10.33
CA VAL A 51 -6.21 -10.97 10.60
C VAL A 51 -6.06 -9.80 9.63
N ALA A 52 -4.83 -9.43 9.26
CA ALA A 52 -4.61 -8.38 8.27
C ALA A 52 -5.11 -8.77 6.88
N GLU A 53 -4.87 -10.01 6.45
CA GLU A 53 -5.30 -10.53 5.14
C GLU A 53 -6.82 -10.69 4.99
N GLN A 54 -7.57 -10.77 6.11
CA GLN A 54 -9.04 -10.80 6.07
C GLN A 54 -9.66 -9.50 5.54
N ILE A 55 -8.94 -8.38 5.63
CA ILE A 55 -9.42 -7.08 5.18
C ILE A 55 -9.27 -7.00 3.65
N LYS A 56 -10.38 -6.85 2.93
CA LYS A 56 -10.35 -6.75 1.46
C LYS A 56 -9.53 -5.52 1.05
N GLY A 57 -8.49 -5.77 0.26
CA GLY A 57 -7.55 -4.74 -0.20
C GLY A 57 -6.19 -4.79 0.49
N ILE A 58 -6.02 -5.56 1.57
CA ILE A 58 -4.70 -5.92 2.11
C ILE A 58 -4.25 -7.22 1.43
N GLY A 59 -3.10 -7.18 0.74
CA GLY A 59 -2.48 -8.34 0.11
C GLY A 59 -1.24 -8.83 0.85
N SER A 60 -0.71 -9.99 0.44
CA SER A 60 0.47 -10.63 1.05
C SER A 60 1.68 -9.70 1.16
N ILE A 61 1.98 -8.95 0.10
CA ILE A 61 3.08 -7.97 0.09
C ILE A 61 2.87 -6.90 1.18
N THR A 62 1.66 -6.35 1.32
CA THR A 62 1.37 -5.36 2.35
C THR A 62 1.47 -5.97 3.74
N THR A 63 0.95 -7.18 3.93
CA THR A 63 1.03 -7.90 5.21
C THR A 63 2.49 -8.16 5.59
N ALA A 64 3.29 -8.74 4.71
CA ALA A 64 4.72 -8.98 4.93
C ALA A 64 5.48 -7.67 5.24
N THR A 65 5.17 -6.59 4.52
CA THR A 65 5.74 -5.26 4.76
C THR A 65 5.41 -4.74 6.16
N LEU A 66 4.17 -4.92 6.62
CA LEU A 66 3.74 -4.51 7.96
C LEU A 66 4.40 -5.37 9.04
N MET A 67 4.47 -6.69 8.85
CA MET A 67 5.06 -7.59 9.83
C MET A 67 6.57 -7.37 9.97
N ALA A 68 7.29 -7.17 8.86
CA ALA A 68 8.73 -6.94 8.87
C ALA A 68 9.12 -5.54 9.37
N MET A 69 8.38 -4.50 8.97
CA MET A 69 8.76 -3.10 9.22
C MET A 69 7.86 -2.40 10.24
N LEU A 70 7.00 -3.10 10.96
CA LEU A 70 6.15 -2.52 12.01
C LEU A 70 5.91 -3.51 13.17
N PRO A 71 6.98 -3.97 13.86
CA PRO A 71 6.86 -4.89 15.00
C PRO A 71 6.09 -4.30 16.20
N GLU A 72 5.89 -2.97 16.22
CA GLU A 72 5.14 -2.25 17.24
C GLU A 72 3.61 -2.36 17.06
N LEU A 73 3.17 -2.96 15.97
CA LEU A 73 1.75 -3.17 15.63
C LEU A 73 1.08 -4.08 16.69
N GLY A 74 0.03 -3.53 17.31
CA GLY A 74 -0.71 -4.16 18.40
C GLY A 74 -0.15 -3.87 19.80
N ARG A 75 0.99 -3.17 19.93
CA ARG A 75 1.53 -2.71 21.23
C ARG A 75 1.34 -1.21 21.44
N LEU A 76 1.49 -0.42 20.38
CA LEU A 76 1.34 1.03 20.43
C LEU A 76 -0.05 1.50 19.99
N SER A 77 -0.46 2.67 20.50
CA SER A 77 -1.69 3.32 20.06
C SER A 77 -1.66 3.70 18.57
N HIS A 78 -2.82 3.71 17.93
CA HIS A 78 -3.00 4.06 16.52
C HIS A 78 -2.37 5.40 16.09
N LYS A 79 -2.36 6.43 16.97
CA LYS A 79 -1.79 7.76 16.69
C LYS A 79 -0.27 7.71 16.64
N ARG A 80 0.35 6.97 17.56
CA ARG A 80 1.81 6.75 17.56
C ARG A 80 2.25 5.96 16.34
N ILE A 81 1.49 4.94 15.96
CA ILE A 81 1.74 4.18 14.73
C ILE A 81 1.62 5.09 13.50
N ALA A 82 0.57 5.91 13.41
CA ALA A 82 0.39 6.85 12.29
C ALA A 82 1.55 7.85 12.18
N GLY A 83 2.11 8.29 13.32
CA GLY A 83 3.33 9.10 13.36
C GLY A 83 4.58 8.33 12.90
N LEU A 84 4.81 7.11 13.40
CA LEU A 84 5.96 6.26 13.02
C LEU A 84 5.98 5.93 11.54
N VAL A 85 4.83 5.66 10.95
CA VAL A 85 4.69 5.41 9.50
C VAL A 85 4.78 6.72 8.70
N GLY A 86 4.56 7.86 9.34
CA GLY A 86 4.56 9.18 8.69
C GLY A 86 3.30 9.43 7.85
N ILE A 87 2.16 8.91 8.31
CA ILE A 87 0.83 9.20 7.74
C ILE A 87 0.14 10.34 8.50
N ALA A 88 0.51 10.57 9.77
CA ALA A 88 -0.02 11.69 10.53
C ALA A 88 0.54 13.04 10.01
N PRO A 89 -0.33 14.05 9.79
CA PRO A 89 0.14 15.39 9.44
C PRO A 89 0.79 16.06 10.66
N HIS A 90 1.98 16.64 10.46
CA HIS A 90 2.68 17.38 11.50
C HIS A 90 2.51 18.89 11.30
N PRO A 91 2.26 19.66 12.39
CA PRO A 91 2.21 21.12 12.31
C PRO A 91 3.58 21.67 11.91
N ARG A 92 3.58 22.62 10.99
CA ARG A 92 4.78 23.29 10.50
C ARG A 92 4.65 24.77 10.78
N GLU A 93 5.14 25.17 11.94
CA GLU A 93 5.07 26.54 12.45
C GLU A 93 6.49 27.02 12.76
N SER A 94 6.87 28.20 12.26
CA SER A 94 8.12 28.87 12.63
C SER A 94 7.78 30.26 13.14
N GLY A 95 7.86 30.45 14.45
CA GLY A 95 7.47 31.71 15.10
C GLY A 95 6.02 32.08 14.76
N GLU A 96 5.83 33.21 14.09
CA GLU A 96 4.51 33.75 13.73
C GLU A 96 3.90 33.13 12.45
N THR A 97 4.69 32.40 11.66
CA THR A 97 4.21 31.85 10.38
C THR A 97 3.68 30.43 10.56
N LYS A 98 2.39 30.24 10.25
CA LYS A 98 1.73 28.94 10.22
C LYS A 98 1.60 28.43 8.79
N PHE A 99 2.32 27.35 8.46
CA PHE A 99 2.17 26.68 7.17
C PHE A 99 1.15 25.54 7.25
N LYS A 100 0.65 25.11 6.08
CA LYS A 100 -0.20 23.92 6.01
C LYS A 100 0.55 22.70 6.55
N SER A 101 -0.09 21.96 7.45
CA SER A 101 0.43 20.72 7.99
C SER A 101 0.58 19.69 6.87
N ARG A 102 1.69 18.94 6.84
CA ARG A 102 1.94 17.89 5.86
C ARG A 102 2.47 16.64 6.56
N CYS A 103 2.19 15.48 5.98
CA CYS A 103 2.81 14.23 6.40
C CYS A 103 4.28 14.27 5.95
N PHE A 104 5.22 14.05 6.87
CA PHE A 104 6.65 14.05 6.59
C PHE A 104 7.36 12.97 7.42
N GLY A 105 8.50 12.48 6.93
CA GLY A 105 9.31 11.48 7.62
C GLY A 105 8.69 10.08 7.65
N GLY A 106 8.99 9.33 8.72
CA GLY A 106 8.48 8.00 9.02
C GLY A 106 8.99 6.86 8.12
N ARG A 107 8.41 5.67 8.28
CA ARG A 107 8.72 4.47 7.49
C ARG A 107 8.04 4.54 6.12
N SER A 108 8.72 5.17 5.15
CA SER A 108 8.17 5.47 3.82
C SER A 108 7.68 4.24 3.03
N ALA A 109 8.34 3.10 3.17
CA ALA A 109 7.93 1.85 2.51
C ALA A 109 6.61 1.32 3.08
N VAL A 110 6.39 1.40 4.41
CA VAL A 110 5.11 1.05 5.04
C VAL A 110 4.01 1.99 4.56
N ARG A 111 4.28 3.30 4.48
CA ARG A 111 3.32 4.28 3.97
C ARG A 111 2.90 3.97 2.53
N LYS A 112 3.85 3.64 1.64
CA LYS A 112 3.54 3.26 0.25
C LYS A 112 2.67 2.01 0.18
N ALA A 113 3.00 0.97 0.95
CA ALA A 113 2.22 -0.25 1.01
C ALA A 113 0.80 -0.01 1.51
N LEU A 114 0.64 0.79 2.59
CA LEU A 114 -0.67 1.16 3.13
C LEU A 114 -1.48 2.05 2.17
N TYR A 115 -0.83 2.92 1.41
CA TYR A 115 -1.51 3.73 0.40
C TYR A 115 -2.13 2.85 -0.69
N MET A 116 -1.35 1.88 -1.21
CA MET A 116 -1.85 0.94 -2.22
C MET A 116 -2.97 0.06 -1.66
N ALA A 117 -2.83 -0.42 -0.42
CA ALA A 117 -3.86 -1.21 0.24
C ALA A 117 -5.15 -0.39 0.48
N ALA A 118 -5.03 0.86 0.93
CA ALA A 118 -6.18 1.74 1.12
C ALA A 118 -6.90 2.06 -0.20
N ALA A 119 -6.15 2.27 -1.29
CA ALA A 119 -6.73 2.48 -2.61
C ALA A 119 -7.53 1.27 -3.11
N ALA A 120 -7.08 0.04 -2.83
CA ALA A 120 -7.85 -1.16 -3.11
C ALA A 120 -9.05 -1.30 -2.16
N ALA A 121 -8.84 -1.10 -0.85
CA ALA A 121 -9.85 -1.27 0.17
C ALA A 121 -11.04 -0.30 0.03
N THR A 122 -10.80 0.94 -0.41
CA THR A 122 -11.90 1.89 -0.70
C THR A 122 -12.82 1.44 -1.82
N ARG A 123 -12.39 0.51 -2.69
CA ARG A 123 -13.19 -0.04 -3.78
C ARG A 123 -13.94 -1.32 -3.37
N PHE A 124 -13.28 -2.21 -2.64
CA PHE A 124 -13.76 -3.57 -2.38
C PHE A 124 -14.29 -3.81 -0.95
N GLU A 125 -13.82 -3.04 0.03
CA GLU A 125 -14.22 -3.19 1.44
C GLU A 125 -15.29 -2.14 1.79
N PRO A 126 -16.56 -2.54 2.03
CA PRO A 126 -17.65 -1.60 2.29
C PRO A 126 -17.39 -0.71 3.51
N LEU A 127 -16.83 -1.25 4.59
CA LEU A 127 -16.56 -0.47 5.82
C LEU A 127 -15.58 0.69 5.56
N ILE A 128 -14.51 0.42 4.80
CA ILE A 128 -13.48 1.41 4.48
C ILE A 128 -13.98 2.40 3.43
N ARG A 129 -14.75 1.93 2.43
CA ARG A 129 -15.39 2.78 1.44
C ARG A 129 -16.31 3.81 2.10
N ASP A 130 -17.18 3.37 3.00
CA ASP A 130 -18.15 4.25 3.65
C ASP A 130 -17.44 5.25 4.57
N PHE A 131 -16.38 4.82 5.27
CA PHE A 131 -15.53 5.73 6.04
C PHE A 131 -14.85 6.78 5.16
N HIS A 132 -14.30 6.38 4.01
CA HIS A 132 -13.67 7.29 3.06
C HIS A 132 -14.68 8.31 2.49
N GLN A 133 -15.89 7.88 2.15
CA GLN A 133 -16.95 8.78 1.69
C GLN A 133 -17.37 9.79 2.77
N ARG A 134 -17.48 9.37 4.03
CA ARG A 134 -17.75 10.29 5.15
C ARG A 134 -16.65 11.34 5.31
N LEU A 135 -15.39 10.95 5.19
CA LEU A 135 -14.27 11.89 5.24
C LEU A 135 -14.36 12.92 4.12
N LEU A 136 -14.58 12.48 2.87
CA LEU A 136 -14.76 13.39 1.74
C LEU A 136 -15.91 14.37 1.98
N TYR A 137 -17.06 13.90 2.45
CA TYR A 137 -18.19 14.77 2.78
C TYR A 137 -17.82 15.82 3.84
N SER A 138 -17.12 15.42 4.90
CA SER A 138 -16.70 16.33 5.97
C SER A 138 -15.69 17.39 5.51
N GLU A 139 -14.81 17.04 4.58
CA GLU A 139 -13.84 17.99 4.02
C GLU A 139 -14.50 18.97 3.05
N LEU A 140 -15.49 18.51 2.27
CA LEU A 140 -16.31 19.35 1.39
C LEU A 140 -17.15 20.38 2.18
N THR A 141 -17.71 19.99 3.32
CA THR A 141 -18.43 20.94 4.20
C THR A 141 -17.55 22.04 4.79
N LYS A 142 -16.24 21.78 4.94
CA LYS A 142 -15.27 22.78 5.44
C LYS A 142 -14.76 23.72 4.34
N THR A 143 -14.82 23.28 3.08
CA THR A 143 -14.21 23.99 1.93
C THR A 143 -15.22 24.58 0.96
N GLY A 144 -16.54 24.43 1.20
CA GLY A 144 -17.60 25.06 0.41
C GLY A 144 -17.70 24.57 -1.05
N THR A 145 -17.12 23.42 -1.36
CA THR A 145 -17.07 22.86 -2.73
C THR A 145 -18.11 21.75 -2.91
N ALA A 146 -18.76 21.72 -4.09
CA ALA A 146 -19.85 20.80 -4.40
C ALA A 146 -19.41 19.33 -4.53
N LEU A 147 -20.30 18.41 -4.15
CA LEU A 147 -20.08 16.97 -4.17
C LEU A 147 -19.69 16.45 -5.56
N PRO A 148 -18.59 15.70 -5.72
CA PRO A 148 -18.44 14.84 -6.88
C PRO A 148 -19.55 13.79 -6.84
N ARG A 149 -20.29 13.63 -7.95
CA ARG A 149 -21.40 12.68 -8.04
C ARG A 149 -20.91 11.30 -7.59
N PRO A 150 -21.68 10.57 -6.75
CA PRO A 150 -21.32 9.19 -6.45
C PRO A 150 -21.21 8.45 -7.77
N GLY A 151 -20.02 7.93 -8.08
CA GLY A 151 -19.82 7.05 -9.22
C GLY A 151 -20.82 5.89 -9.14
N PRO A 152 -21.27 5.35 -10.29
CA PRO A 152 -22.34 4.36 -10.32
C PRO A 152 -22.01 3.26 -9.32
N LYS A 153 -22.98 2.93 -8.45
CA LYS A 153 -22.89 1.76 -7.58
C LYS A 153 -22.67 0.58 -8.51
N GLY A 154 -21.43 0.12 -8.64
CA GLY A 154 -21.13 -1.10 -9.36
C GLY A 154 -21.86 -2.21 -8.64
N THR A 155 -22.97 -2.66 -9.22
CA THR A 155 -23.60 -3.93 -8.90
C THR A 155 -22.52 -4.98 -9.10
N ILE A 156 -22.06 -5.58 -8.01
CA ILE A 156 -21.14 -6.71 -8.07
C ILE A 156 -21.97 -7.90 -8.57
N PRO A 157 -21.59 -8.58 -9.68
CA PRO A 157 -22.13 -9.90 -9.99
C PRO A 157 -21.65 -10.95 -9.00
#